data_AF-K1AMM5-F1
#
_entry.id   AF-K1AMM5-F1
#
_cell.length_a   1.000
_cell.length_b   1.000
_cell.length_c   1.000
_cell.angle_alpha   90.00
_cell.angle_beta   90.00
_cell.angle_gamma   90.00
#
_symmetry.space_group_name_H-M   'P 1'
#
loop_
_entity.id
_entity.type
_entity.pdbx_description
1 polymer ?
#
loop_
_entity_poly.entity_id
_entity_poly.type
_entity_poly.pdbx_seq_one_letter_code
_entity_poly.pdbx_strand_id
1 'polypeptide(L)' 'FKTKHKDLLNMTYDEAVDISLEEIKVLKAIDDPIWEELDRKREEYIRIHGEVELDDEEEE' A
#
# COMPACT_ATOMS: atom_id res chain seq x y z
N PHE A 1 11.57 22.46 2.37
CA PHE A 1 11.01 21.19 2.89
C PHE A 1 10.99 21.17 4.43
N LYS A 2 12.16 21.18 5.09
CA LYS A 2 12.30 21.08 6.56
C LYS A 2 11.48 22.10 7.39
N THR A 3 11.28 23.31 6.90
CA THR A 3 10.48 24.35 7.59
C THR A 3 8.99 24.26 7.29
N LYS A 4 8.62 23.80 6.08
CA LYS A 4 7.24 23.73 5.60
C LYS A 4 6.45 22.56 6.22
N HIS A 5 7.13 21.47 6.54
CA HIS A 5 6.54 20.25 7.10
C HIS A 5 7.03 20.00 8.52
N LYS A 6 7.37 21.07 9.25
CA LYS A 6 7.97 20.98 10.58
C LYS A 6 7.08 20.21 11.56
N ASP A 7 5.77 20.40 11.46
CA ASP A 7 4.80 19.72 12.35
C ASP A 7 4.73 18.22 12.07
N LEU A 8 4.76 17.81 10.81
CA LEU A 8 4.84 16.40 10.42
C LEU A 8 6.17 15.76 10.85
N LEU A 9 7.29 16.47 10.67
CA LEU A 9 8.62 15.96 10.99
C LEU A 9 8.89 15.87 12.50
N ASN A 10 8.13 16.60 13.32
CA ASN A 10 8.26 16.59 14.77
C ASN A 10 7.26 15.65 15.45
N MET A 11 6.36 15.04 14.68
CA MET A 11 5.35 14.12 15.20
C MET A 11 5.99 12.80 15.62
N THR A 12 5.53 12.25 16.74
CA THR A 12 5.89 10.89 17.15
C THR A 12 5.16 9.86 16.28
N TYR A 13 5.65 8.61 16.31
CA TYR A 13 4.98 7.53 15.60
C TYR A 13 3.53 7.34 16.07
N ASP A 14 3.30 7.33 17.38
CA ASP A 14 1.97 7.09 17.95
C ASP A 14 0.98 8.21 17.58
N GLU A 15 1.40 9.47 17.63
CA GLU A 15 0.59 10.60 17.19
C GLU A 15 0.23 10.51 15.70
N ALA A 16 1.18 10.10 14.85
CA ALA A 16 0.92 9.91 13.42
C ALA A 16 -0.06 8.75 13.17
N VAL A 17 0.06 7.67 13.94
CA VAL A 17 -0.86 6.52 13.86
C VAL A 17 -2.27 6.95 14.24
N ASP A 18 -2.45 7.62 15.38
CA ASP A 18 -3.77 8.04 15.86
C ASP A 18 -4.48 8.95 14.84
N ILE A 19 -3.76 9.94 14.27
CA ILE A 19 -4.29 10.82 13.23
C ILE A 19 -4.67 10.02 11.98
N SER A 20 -3.80 9.12 11.53
CA SER A 20 -4.05 8.32 10.31
C SER A 20 -5.29 7.44 10.45
N LEU A 21 -5.55 6.90 11.65
CA LEU A 21 -6.73 6.08 11.91
C LEU A 21 -8.02 6.89 11.87
N GLU A 22 -8.03 8.12 12.40
CA GLU A 22 -9.19 9.01 12.28
C GLU A 22 -9.44 9.46 10.84
N GLU A 23 -8.37 9.71 10.07
CA GLU A 23 -8.49 10.03 8.65
C GLU A 23 -9.12 8.87 7.87
N ILE A 24 -8.65 7.63 8.06
CA ILE A 24 -9.17 6.45 7.37
C ILE A 24 -10.68 6.26 7.62
N LYS A 25 -11.16 6.54 8.84
CA LYS A 25 -12.59 6.41 9.17
C LYS A 25 -13.50 7.31 8.33
N VAL A 26 -13.00 8.46 7.87
CA VAL A 26 -13.77 9.41 7.07
C VAL A 26 -13.46 9.33 5.57
N LEU A 27 -12.45 8.54 5.17
CA LEU A 27 -12.17 8.28 3.77
C LEU A 27 -13.33 7.52 3.13
N LYS A 28 -13.78 8.02 1.97
CA LYS A 28 -14.78 7.34 1.14
C LYS A 28 -14.07 6.49 0.10
N ALA A 29 -14.48 5.23 0.01
CA ALA A 29 -14.10 4.41 -1.13
C ALA A 29 -14.61 5.06 -2.43
N ILE A 30 -13.78 5.06 -3.46
CA ILE A 30 -14.11 5.57 -4.79
C ILE A 30 -14.08 4.40 -5.74
N ASP A 31 -15.24 4.06 -6.30
CA ASP A 31 -15.39 3.04 -7.34
C ASP A 31 -14.99 3.62 -8.70
N ASP A 32 -13.70 3.92 -8.86
CA ASP A 32 -13.14 4.42 -10.12
C ASP A 32 -12.95 3.25 -11.11
N PRO A 33 -13.44 3.35 -12.37
CA PRO A 33 -13.23 2.33 -13.39
C PRO A 33 -11.76 1.93 -13.62
N ILE A 34 -10.80 2.79 -13.28
CA ILE A 34 -9.37 2.47 -13.38
C ILE A 34 -8.94 1.30 -12.50
N TRP A 35 -9.65 1.02 -11.41
CA TRP A 35 -9.31 -0.07 -10.48
C TRP A 35 -9.41 -1.44 -11.15
N GLU A 36 -10.47 -1.69 -11.93
CA GLU A 36 -10.64 -2.95 -12.66
C GLU A 36 -9.54 -3.14 -13.72
N GLU A 37 -9.16 -2.07 -14.42
CA GLU A 37 -8.08 -2.12 -15.39
C GLU A 37 -6.73 -2.40 -14.74
N LEU A 38 -6.46 -1.75 -13.60
CA LEU A 38 -5.22 -1.91 -12.86
C LEU A 38 -5.09 -3.33 -12.28
N ASP A 39 -6.18 -3.88 -11.76
CA ASP A 39 -6.20 -5.23 -11.21
C ASP A 39 -5.91 -6.28 -12.30
N ARG A 40 -6.56 -6.15 -13.46
CA ARG A 40 -6.27 -7.01 -14.63
C ARG A 40 -4.80 -6.94 -15.06
N LYS A 41 -4.20 -5.74 -15.10
CA LYS A 41 -2.79 -5.56 -15.45
C LYS A 41 -1.87 -6.16 -14.39
N ARG A 42 -2.23 -6.06 -13.11
CA ARG A 42 -1.48 -6.66 -12.01
C ARG A 42 -1.47 -8.18 -12.12
N GLU A 43 -2.63 -8.80 -12.40
CA GLU A 43 -2.73 -10.24 -12.63
C GLU A 43 -1.88 -10.69 -13.82
N GLU A 44 -1.94 -9.96 -14.93
CA GLU A 44 -1.11 -10.24 -16.11
C GLU A 44 0.38 -10.11 -15.78
N TYR A 45 0.78 -9.11 -15.01
CA TYR A 45 2.16 -8.93 -14.58
C TYR A 45 2.62 -10.07 -13.68
N ILE A 46 1.84 -10.44 -12.66
CA ILE A 46 2.15 -11.56 -11.76
C ILE A 46 2.25 -12.86 -12.55
N ARG A 47 1.39 -13.09 -13.53
CA ARG A 47 1.46 -14.30 -14.37
C ARG A 47 2.75 -14.40 -15.17
N ILE A 48 3.33 -13.27 -15.59
CA ILE A 48 4.57 -13.24 -16.41
C ILE A 48 5.82 -13.16 -15.53
N HIS A 49 5.74 -12.49 -14.37
CA HIS A 49 6.90 -12.06 -13.58
C HIS A 49 6.81 -12.40 -12.09
N GLY A 50 5.65 -12.84 -11.61
CA GLY A 50 5.48 -13.33 -10.26
C GLY A 50 6.38 -14.54 -10.05
N GLU A 51 6.96 -14.64 -8.85
CA GLU A 51 7.78 -15.79 -8.49
C GLU A 51 6.97 -17.07 -8.71
N VAL A 52 7.58 -18.02 -9.44
CA VAL A 52 7.14 -19.42 -9.43
C VAL A 52 7.14 -19.86 -7.98
N GLU A 53 6.12 -20.61 -7.53
CA GLU A 53 6.15 -21.25 -6.21
C GLU A 53 7.56 -21.80 -5.98
N LEU A 54 8.26 -21.30 -4.97
CA LEU A 54 9.48 -21.95 -4.51
C LEU A 54 8.97 -23.31 -4.04
N ASP A 55 9.11 -24.32 -4.90
CA ASP A 55 8.87 -25.69 -4.50
C ASP A 55 9.85 -25.92 -3.35
N ASP A 56 9.34 -26.00 -2.12
CA ASP A 56 10.11 -26.28 -0.90
C ASP A 56 10.64 -27.74 -0.93
N GLU A 57 10.89 -28.32 -2.12
CA GLU A 57 11.41 -29.67 -2.37
C GLU A 57 12.93 -29.66 -2.65
N GLU A 58 13.71 -28.90 -1.88
CA GLU A 58 15.17 -29.15 -1.73
C GLU A 58 15.57 -29.18 -0.25
N GLU A 59 14.91 -30.03 0.55
CA GLU A 59 15.51 -30.64 1.75
C GLU A 59 15.52 -32.17 1.58
N GLU A 60 16.53 -32.69 0.87
CA GLU A 60 16.96 -34.11 0.96
C GLU A 60 18.44 -34.21 1.38
#